data_AF-A0A2C9KK20-F1
#
_entry.id   AF-A0A2C9KK20-F1
#
_cell.length_a   1.000
_cell.length_b   1.000
_cell.length_c   1.000
_cell.angle_alpha   90.00
_cell.angle_beta   90.00
_cell.angle_gamma   90.00
#
_symmetry.space_group_name_H-M   'P 1'
#
loop_
_entity.id
_entity.type
_entity.pdbx_description
1 polymer ?
#
loop_
_entity_poly.entity_id
_entity_poly.type
_entity_poly.pdbx_seq_one_letter_code
_entity_poly.pdbx_strand_id
1 'polypeptide(L)'
;MTYSFKVYTLLTVALLRPEQITGATTTFGKYFMTTVPILDHGPHFPTHEIVFELCTHYKSFFTVYIDENKTREEAEIARDNPVSHRKILRTNSLTPKEANTKHFRLHAEHNFGLTVFLISRNSSASFVVMPVDGWGKRYHAFTLRQNPSIQIVTDEAVKVVISFVFVDKSAKFFMQGVAYSNGMSLEVNLEKLTVFSIQNCTHREIPYYNSFSGTLVVGDNKFGVVSGSCDSDTEDLQCKDAPTNQSVATKDAAVG
;
A
#
# COMPACT_ATOMS: atom_id res chain seq x y z
N MET A 1 -31.69 13.38 13.34
CA MET A 1 -30.45 12.58 13.49
C MET A 1 -29.44 13.11 12.49
N THR A 2 -28.24 13.44 12.94
CA THR A 2 -27.17 13.96 12.07
C THR A 2 -26.19 12.83 11.83
N TYR A 3 -26.12 12.31 10.60
CA TYR A 3 -25.14 11.28 10.25
C TYR A 3 -23.78 11.94 10.04
N SER A 4 -22.88 11.80 11.02
CA SER A 4 -21.48 12.16 10.85
C SER A 4 -20.79 11.11 9.98
N PHE A 5 -20.57 11.44 8.71
CA PHE A 5 -19.83 10.59 7.79
C PHE A 5 -18.33 10.77 8.05
N LYS A 6 -17.74 9.86 8.85
CA LYS A 6 -16.29 9.68 8.84
C LYS A 6 -15.87 9.16 7.45
N VAL A 7 -15.10 9.99 6.75
CA VAL A 7 -14.39 9.62 5.52
C VAL A 7 -13.00 9.16 5.96
N TYR A 8 -12.73 7.87 5.82
CA TYR A 8 -11.44 7.27 6.12
C TYR A 8 -10.63 7.25 4.82
N THR A 9 -9.38 7.72 4.78
CA THR A 9 -8.69 7.94 3.49
C THR A 9 -7.24 7.47 3.50
N LEU A 10 -6.81 6.99 2.33
CA LEU A 10 -5.40 6.82 1.95
C LEU A 10 -4.55 5.94 2.88
N LEU A 11 -4.79 4.64 2.76
CA LEU A 11 -3.78 3.57 2.85
C LEU A 11 -2.64 3.87 1.83
N THR A 12 -1.81 4.87 2.10
CA THR A 12 -0.72 5.30 1.23
C THR A 12 0.36 4.23 1.24
N VAL A 13 0.29 3.31 0.28
CA VAL A 13 1.36 2.34 0.03
C VAL A 13 2.49 3.06 -0.71
N ALA A 14 3.57 3.35 0.01
CA ALA A 14 4.86 3.58 -0.60
C ALA A 14 5.49 2.22 -0.91
N LEU A 15 5.54 1.84 -2.20
CA LEU A 15 6.54 0.88 -2.66
C LEU A 15 7.85 1.64 -2.80
N LEU A 16 8.64 1.56 -1.74
CA LEU A 16 9.81 2.42 -1.53
C LEU A 16 10.88 2.14 -2.58
N ARG A 17 11.53 3.18 -3.09
CA ARG A 17 12.64 3.05 -4.03
C ARG A 17 13.97 2.95 -3.25
N PRO A 18 14.86 1.99 -3.56
CA PRO A 18 16.12 1.83 -2.84
C PRO A 18 17.07 3.02 -3.07
N GLU A 19 17.31 3.81 -2.01
CA GLU A 19 18.33 4.86 -1.78
C GLU A 19 18.58 5.96 -2.86
N GLN A 20 17.92 5.93 -4.02
CA GLN A 20 17.93 7.02 -5.02
C GLN A 20 16.51 7.54 -5.28
N ILE A 21 16.13 8.61 -4.59
CA ILE A 21 14.88 9.33 -4.83
C ILE A 21 15.13 10.41 -5.90
N THR A 22 14.81 10.08 -7.15
CA THR A 22 14.86 11.03 -8.29
C THR A 22 13.54 11.05 -9.05
N GLY A 23 12.71 12.05 -8.76
CA GLY A 23 11.45 12.35 -9.47
C GLY A 23 10.26 11.44 -9.13
N ALA A 24 9.08 11.85 -9.61
CA ALA A 24 7.87 11.03 -9.60
C ALA A 24 7.98 9.94 -10.69
N THR A 25 8.67 8.84 -10.37
CA THR A 25 8.99 7.80 -11.35
C THR A 25 7.77 6.94 -11.69
N THR A 26 7.26 7.11 -12.89
CA THR A 26 6.60 6.04 -13.64
C THR A 26 7.64 4.93 -13.91
N THR A 27 7.69 3.93 -13.04
CA THR A 27 8.61 2.79 -13.20
C THR A 27 8.03 1.76 -14.15
N PHE A 28 8.74 1.50 -15.24
CA PHE A 28 8.35 0.56 -16.29
C PHE A 28 9.19 -0.72 -16.20
N GLY A 29 8.54 -1.89 -16.26
CA GLY A 29 9.19 -3.19 -16.27
C GLY A 29 8.34 -4.26 -16.93
N LYS A 30 8.85 -5.49 -17.04
CA LYS A 30 8.12 -6.63 -17.64
C LYS A 30 7.38 -7.50 -16.62
N TYR A 31 7.81 -7.44 -15.36
CA TYR A 31 7.28 -8.28 -14.28
C TYR A 31 7.08 -7.45 -13.02
N PHE A 32 5.86 -7.53 -12.47
CA PHE A 32 5.47 -6.88 -11.24
C PHE A 32 4.88 -7.92 -10.29
N MET A 33 5.29 -7.85 -9.02
CA MET A 33 4.65 -8.54 -7.92
C MET A 33 4.17 -7.50 -6.92
N THR A 34 2.90 -7.59 -6.52
CA THR A 34 2.34 -6.71 -5.50
C THR A 34 1.41 -7.46 -4.56
N THR A 35 1.32 -6.97 -3.35
CA THR A 35 0.25 -7.30 -2.42
C THR A 35 -0.86 -6.26 -2.51
N VAL A 36 -2.05 -6.66 -2.08
CA VAL A 36 -3.16 -5.77 -1.73
C VAL A 36 -3.74 -6.27 -0.40
N PRO A 37 -3.80 -5.45 0.66
CA PRO A 37 -4.56 -5.81 1.86
C PRO A 37 -6.05 -5.83 1.52
N ILE A 38 -6.76 -6.83 2.01
CA ILE A 38 -8.22 -6.83 2.08
C ILE A 38 -8.56 -6.40 3.50
N LEU A 39 -9.33 -5.32 3.64
CA LEU A 39 -9.70 -4.78 4.95
C LEU A 39 -10.94 -5.50 5.48
N ASP A 40 -10.90 -5.83 6.78
CA ASP A 40 -11.86 -6.73 7.42
C ASP A 40 -13.31 -6.22 7.37
N HIS A 41 -14.22 -7.16 7.10
CA HIS A 41 -15.55 -6.92 6.54
C HIS A 41 -16.62 -6.74 7.62
N GLY A 42 -17.29 -5.58 7.60
CA GLY A 42 -18.59 -5.44 8.26
C GLY A 42 -19.66 -6.25 7.52
N PRO A 43 -20.59 -6.95 8.22
CA PRO A 43 -21.47 -7.99 7.65
C PRO A 43 -22.52 -7.52 6.62
N HIS A 44 -22.40 -6.29 6.12
CA HIS A 44 -23.34 -5.65 5.18
C HIS A 44 -22.63 -5.00 3.96
N PHE A 45 -21.30 -5.03 3.86
CA PHE A 45 -20.53 -4.30 2.83
C PHE A 45 -19.45 -5.20 2.17
N PRO A 46 -19.83 -6.04 1.20
CA PRO A 46 -18.99 -7.16 0.74
C PRO A 46 -18.08 -6.84 -0.47
N THR A 47 -18.08 -5.62 -1.02
CA THR A 47 -17.39 -5.30 -2.27
C THR A 47 -16.24 -4.31 -2.11
N HIS A 48 -15.01 -4.80 -2.29
CA HIS A 48 -13.83 -4.00 -2.60
C HIS A 48 -13.56 -4.07 -4.11
N GLU A 49 -13.23 -2.95 -4.73
CA GLU A 49 -12.85 -2.85 -6.14
C GLU A 49 -11.36 -2.48 -6.25
N ILE A 50 -10.57 -3.38 -6.85
CA ILE A 50 -9.14 -3.18 -7.09
C ILE A 50 -8.97 -2.93 -8.59
N VAL A 51 -8.54 -1.73 -8.99
CA VAL A 51 -8.26 -1.41 -10.40
C VAL A 51 -6.75 -1.41 -10.61
N PHE A 52 -6.27 -2.27 -11.50
CA PHE A 52 -4.91 -2.26 -12.00
C PHE A 52 -4.89 -1.44 -13.29
N GLU A 53 -4.21 -0.30 -13.25
CA GLU A 53 -3.95 0.55 -14.41
C GLU A 53 -2.58 0.19 -14.99
N LEU A 54 -2.60 -0.33 -16.23
CA LEU A 54 -1.42 -0.73 -16.98
C LEU A 54 -1.11 0.34 -18.02
N CYS A 55 0.00 1.04 -17.81
CA CYS A 55 0.47 2.12 -18.68
C CYS A 55 1.52 1.59 -19.67
N THR A 56 1.19 1.58 -20.96
CA THR A 56 2.12 1.33 -22.07
C THR A 56 2.14 2.56 -23.00
N HIS A 57 2.30 2.39 -24.31
CA HIS A 57 1.86 3.43 -25.26
C HIS A 57 0.34 3.62 -25.28
N TYR A 58 -0.42 2.59 -24.86
CA TYR A 58 -1.85 2.65 -24.61
C TYR A 58 -2.13 2.49 -23.11
N LYS A 59 -3.25 3.06 -22.65
CA LYS A 59 -3.72 2.93 -21.27
C LYS A 59 -4.76 1.82 -21.19
N SER A 60 -4.45 0.78 -20.41
CA SER A 60 -5.33 -0.38 -20.21
C SER A 60 -5.72 -0.53 -18.74
N PHE A 61 -6.91 -1.06 -18.48
CA PHE A 61 -7.42 -1.28 -17.13
C PHE A 61 -7.84 -2.74 -16.93
N PHE A 62 -7.47 -3.30 -15.78
CA PHE A 62 -7.90 -4.62 -15.32
C PHE A 62 -8.54 -4.45 -13.93
N THR A 63 -9.83 -4.77 -13.81
CA THR A 63 -10.59 -4.55 -12.57
C THR A 63 -10.93 -5.86 -11.90
N VAL A 64 -10.52 -5.99 -10.64
CA VAL A 64 -10.79 -7.13 -9.77
C VAL A 64 -11.77 -6.70 -8.69
N TYR A 65 -12.98 -7.25 -8.72
CA TYR A 65 -13.93 -7.14 -7.62
C TYR A 65 -13.68 -8.29 -6.64
N ILE A 66 -13.57 -7.98 -5.36
CA ILE A 66 -13.70 -8.99 -4.30
C ILE A 66 -15.17 -8.95 -3.87
N ASP A 67 -15.86 -10.09 -3.93
CA ASP A 67 -17.28 -10.21 -3.59
C ASP A 67 -17.49 -11.52 -2.82
N GLU A 68 -17.76 -11.41 -1.52
CA GLU A 68 -17.90 -12.55 -0.61
C GLU A 68 -19.15 -13.41 -0.86
N ASN A 69 -20.07 -12.97 -1.72
CA ASN A 69 -21.40 -13.58 -1.86
C ASN A 69 -21.69 -14.18 -3.25
N LYS A 70 -20.69 -14.37 -4.12
CA LYS A 70 -20.91 -14.84 -5.52
C LYS A 70 -20.00 -15.96 -5.99
N THR A 71 -20.52 -16.78 -6.91
CA THR A 71 -19.98 -18.12 -7.25
C THR A 71 -19.72 -18.33 -8.74
N ARG A 72 -18.68 -17.71 -9.30
CA ARG A 72 -17.95 -18.25 -10.47
C ARG A 72 -16.51 -17.72 -10.56
N GLU A 73 -15.73 -18.26 -11.50
CA GLU A 73 -14.26 -18.28 -11.45
C GLU A 73 -13.63 -18.18 -12.86
N GLU A 74 -12.28 -18.20 -12.88
CA GLU A 74 -11.37 -18.12 -14.03
C GLU A 74 -11.29 -16.76 -14.75
N ALA A 75 -10.08 -16.45 -15.24
CA ALA A 75 -9.78 -15.36 -16.17
C ALA A 75 -8.32 -15.47 -16.63
N GLU A 76 -8.12 -15.52 -17.95
CA GLU A 76 -6.86 -15.43 -18.69
C GLU A 76 -6.79 -14.05 -19.40
N ILE A 77 -5.58 -13.58 -19.75
CA ILE A 77 -5.37 -12.25 -20.36
C ILE A 77 -4.73 -12.42 -21.75
N ALA A 78 -5.57 -12.39 -22.79
CA ALA A 78 -5.13 -12.24 -24.19
C ALA A 78 -4.96 -10.75 -24.53
N ARG A 79 -3.98 -10.41 -25.38
CA ARG A 79 -3.34 -9.08 -25.33
C ARG A 79 -3.88 -8.03 -26.31
N ASP A 80 -4.76 -8.42 -27.24
CA ASP A 80 -4.91 -7.70 -28.52
C ASP A 80 -6.18 -6.82 -28.66
N ASN A 81 -6.82 -6.42 -27.54
CA ASN A 81 -7.82 -5.34 -27.56
C ASN A 81 -7.82 -4.55 -26.24
N PRO A 82 -8.15 -3.24 -26.26
CA PRO A 82 -8.34 -2.42 -25.06
C PRO A 82 -9.71 -2.70 -24.40
N VAL A 83 -9.98 -3.97 -24.07
CA VAL A 83 -11.15 -4.38 -23.30
C VAL A 83 -10.85 -4.20 -21.81
N SER A 84 -11.79 -3.63 -21.05
CA SER A 84 -11.72 -3.65 -19.59
C SER A 84 -11.92 -5.08 -19.10
N HIS A 85 -10.82 -5.74 -18.73
CA HIS A 85 -10.87 -7.12 -18.23
C HIS A 85 -11.38 -7.11 -16.80
N ARG A 86 -12.54 -7.75 -16.57
CA ARG A 86 -13.18 -7.86 -15.26
C ARG A 86 -12.96 -9.25 -14.66
N LYS A 87 -12.41 -9.32 -13.45
CA LYS A 87 -12.34 -10.54 -12.63
C LYS A 87 -13.15 -10.38 -11.35
N ILE A 88 -13.70 -11.47 -10.84
CA ILE A 88 -14.31 -11.53 -9.50
C ILE A 88 -13.54 -12.57 -8.69
N LEU A 89 -13.15 -12.21 -7.46
CA LEU A 89 -12.50 -13.09 -6.48
C LEU A 89 -13.44 -13.34 -5.30
N ARG A 90 -13.38 -14.57 -4.79
CA ARG A 90 -14.13 -15.04 -3.61
C ARG A 90 -13.23 -15.05 -2.38
N THR A 91 -13.84 -14.99 -1.20
CA THR A 91 -13.15 -15.13 0.09
C THR A 91 -13.46 -16.46 0.80
N ASN A 92 -14.56 -17.12 0.44
CA ASN A 92 -15.22 -18.21 1.17
C ASN A 92 -14.44 -19.54 1.23
N SER A 93 -13.27 -19.63 0.60
CA SER A 93 -12.40 -20.80 0.57
C SER A 93 -10.98 -20.51 1.10
N LEU A 94 -10.81 -19.38 1.79
CA LEU A 94 -9.52 -18.89 2.29
C LEU A 94 -9.40 -19.11 3.79
N THR A 95 -8.19 -19.37 4.28
CA THR A 95 -7.91 -19.20 5.72
C THR A 95 -7.96 -17.71 6.11
N PRO A 96 -8.18 -17.36 7.39
CA PRO A 96 -8.18 -15.96 7.84
C PRO A 96 -6.88 -15.19 7.53
N LYS A 97 -5.75 -15.89 7.38
CA LYS A 97 -4.47 -15.31 6.96
C LYS A 97 -4.48 -14.91 5.48
N GLU A 98 -5.10 -15.72 4.63
CA GLU A 98 -5.23 -15.47 3.19
C GLU A 98 -6.42 -14.56 2.85
N ALA A 99 -7.41 -14.46 3.73
CA ALA A 99 -8.51 -13.51 3.62
C ALA A 99 -8.01 -12.06 3.66
N ASN A 100 -7.08 -11.75 4.56
CA ASN A 100 -6.59 -10.39 4.82
C ASN A 100 -5.63 -9.80 3.76
N THR A 101 -5.11 -10.58 2.81
CA THR A 101 -4.18 -10.09 1.78
C THR A 101 -4.23 -10.95 0.52
N LYS A 102 -4.16 -10.31 -0.65
CA LYS A 102 -4.01 -11.00 -1.95
C LYS A 102 -2.70 -10.63 -2.63
N HIS A 103 -2.14 -11.59 -3.35
CA HIS A 103 -0.88 -11.46 -4.08
C HIS A 103 -1.17 -11.49 -5.57
N PHE A 104 -0.73 -10.47 -6.29
CA PHE A 104 -0.90 -10.33 -7.72
C PHE A 104 0.45 -10.36 -8.40
N ARG A 105 0.54 -11.14 -9.48
CA ARG A 105 1.72 -11.24 -10.35
C ARG A 105 1.28 -10.83 -11.75
N LEU A 106 1.88 -9.78 -12.30
CA LEU A 106 1.56 -9.26 -13.63
C LEU A 106 2.83 -9.36 -14.47
N HIS A 107 2.75 -10.07 -15.60
CA HIS A 107 3.84 -10.28 -16.53
C HIS A 107 3.41 -9.90 -17.95
N ALA A 108 4.29 -9.25 -18.70
CA ALA A 108 4.03 -8.91 -20.10
C ALA A 108 5.33 -8.80 -20.92
N GLU A 109 5.28 -9.13 -22.20
CA GLU A 109 6.48 -9.21 -23.07
C GLU A 109 7.14 -7.85 -23.32
N HIS A 110 6.35 -6.77 -23.17
CA HIS A 110 6.77 -5.38 -23.33
C HIS A 110 6.65 -4.65 -21.99
N ASN A 111 7.56 -3.71 -21.73
CA ASN A 111 7.56 -2.95 -20.48
C ASN A 111 6.26 -2.15 -20.34
N PHE A 112 5.67 -2.21 -19.15
CA PHE A 112 4.52 -1.40 -18.73
C PHE A 112 4.81 -0.77 -17.38
N GLY A 113 4.16 0.34 -17.05
CA GLY A 113 4.05 0.85 -15.69
C GLY A 113 2.76 0.34 -15.05
N LEU A 114 2.74 0.15 -13.74
CA LEU A 114 1.60 -0.38 -13.01
C LEU A 114 1.20 0.52 -11.84
N THR A 115 -0.03 1.02 -11.86
CA THR A 115 -0.67 1.70 -10.73
C THR A 115 -1.81 0.84 -10.22
N VAL A 116 -1.90 0.64 -8.91
CA VAL A 116 -3.02 -0.04 -8.25
C VAL A 116 -3.88 1.01 -7.55
N PHE A 117 -5.19 0.96 -7.80
CA PHE A 117 -6.20 1.71 -7.06
C PHE A 117 -7.00 0.73 -6.20
N LEU A 118 -7.19 1.08 -4.94
CA LEU A 118 -8.05 0.39 -3.99
C LEU A 118 -9.28 1.28 -3.77
N ILE A 119 -10.46 0.78 -4.10
CA ILE A 119 -11.71 1.53 -4.07
C ILE A 119 -12.71 0.78 -3.18
N SER A 120 -13.27 1.52 -2.22
CA SER A 120 -14.37 1.09 -1.37
C SER A 120 -15.41 2.22 -1.31
N ARG A 121 -16.57 1.96 -0.67
CA ARG A 121 -17.68 2.93 -0.62
C ARG A 121 -17.32 4.29 -0.01
N ASN A 122 -16.44 4.29 1.00
CA ASN A 122 -16.12 5.47 1.83
C ASN A 122 -14.62 5.82 1.83
N SER A 123 -13.80 5.10 1.07
CA SER A 123 -12.34 5.24 1.07
C SER A 123 -11.75 4.84 -0.27
N SER A 124 -10.76 5.59 -0.74
CA SER A 124 -9.87 5.16 -1.80
C SER A 124 -8.41 5.35 -1.42
N ALA A 125 -7.55 4.56 -2.05
CA ALA A 125 -6.10 4.69 -2.02
C ALA A 125 -5.53 4.30 -3.38
N SER A 126 -4.32 4.76 -3.69
CA SER A 126 -3.59 4.29 -4.86
C SER A 126 -2.08 4.28 -4.63
N PHE A 127 -1.39 3.44 -5.40
CA PHE A 127 0.07 3.35 -5.35
C PHE A 127 0.66 2.86 -6.68
N VAL A 128 1.86 3.33 -7.00
CA VAL A 128 2.66 2.82 -8.12
C VAL A 128 3.43 1.59 -7.66
N VAL A 129 3.39 0.52 -8.44
CA VAL A 129 4.11 -0.71 -8.13
C VAL A 129 5.53 -0.63 -8.70
N MET A 130 6.53 -1.02 -7.91
CA MET A 130 7.91 -1.19 -8.39
C MET A 130 8.03 -2.53 -9.12
N PRO A 131 8.57 -2.57 -10.37
CA PRO A 131 8.84 -3.83 -11.05
C PRO A 131 9.98 -4.59 -10.36
N VAL A 132 10.01 -5.91 -10.54
CA VAL A 132 10.88 -6.84 -9.80
C VAL A 132 12.36 -6.66 -10.16
N ASP A 133 12.67 -6.28 -11.40
CA ASP A 133 14.02 -5.89 -11.82
C ASP A 133 14.53 -4.64 -11.06
N GLY A 134 13.63 -3.70 -10.77
CA GLY A 134 13.86 -2.51 -9.94
C GLY A 134 13.92 -2.75 -8.43
N TRP A 135 13.78 -3.99 -7.95
CA TRP A 135 13.97 -4.33 -6.54
C TRP A 135 15.45 -4.28 -6.13
N GLY A 136 15.69 -4.05 -4.85
CA GLY A 136 17.01 -3.93 -4.22
C GLY A 136 17.13 -4.80 -2.96
N LYS A 137 18.19 -4.57 -2.18
CA LYS A 137 18.51 -5.35 -0.98
C LYS A 137 18.33 -4.57 0.34
N ARG A 138 17.88 -3.32 0.28
CA ARG A 138 17.90 -2.36 1.39
C ARG A 138 16.84 -1.27 1.21
N TYR A 139 16.02 -1.07 2.24
CA TYR A 139 14.88 -0.16 2.24
C TYR A 139 14.72 0.54 3.60
N HIS A 140 14.29 1.79 3.60
CA HIS A 140 13.90 2.54 4.80
C HIS A 140 12.38 2.74 4.80
N ALA A 141 11.69 2.05 5.72
CA ALA A 141 10.24 2.02 5.78
C ALA A 141 9.66 3.12 6.67
N PHE A 142 8.71 3.87 6.10
CA PHE A 142 7.96 4.93 6.74
C PHE A 142 6.45 4.65 6.63
N THR A 143 5.68 5.02 7.64
CA THR A 143 4.21 4.87 7.63
C THR A 143 3.54 6.15 8.12
N LEU A 144 2.24 6.28 7.83
CA LEU A 144 1.43 7.38 8.36
C LEU A 144 1.16 7.20 9.87
N ARG A 145 0.40 8.13 10.46
CA ARG A 145 -0.08 8.02 11.84
C ARG A 145 -0.97 6.78 11.99
N GLN A 146 -0.71 6.03 13.06
CA GLN A 146 -1.49 4.85 13.50
C GLN A 146 -1.46 3.65 12.53
N ASN A 147 -1.88 2.49 13.06
CA ASN A 147 -2.10 1.22 12.35
C ASN A 147 -1.07 0.87 11.27
N PRO A 148 0.25 0.89 11.56
CA PRO A 148 1.28 0.72 10.54
C PRO A 148 1.23 -0.67 9.88
N SER A 149 1.59 -0.72 8.60
CA SER A 149 1.79 -1.94 7.83
C SER A 149 3.08 -1.84 7.01
N ILE A 150 3.94 -2.86 7.10
CA ILE A 150 5.03 -3.13 6.17
C ILE A 150 4.79 -4.55 5.62
N GLN A 151 4.81 -4.72 4.30
CA GLN A 151 4.72 -6.02 3.66
C GLN A 151 5.96 -6.24 2.78
N ILE A 152 6.62 -7.36 3.01
CA ILE A 152 7.89 -7.74 2.38
C ILE A 152 7.57 -8.84 1.37
N VAL A 153 7.87 -8.61 0.10
CA VAL A 153 7.43 -9.43 -1.05
C VAL A 153 8.65 -10.01 -1.76
N THR A 154 8.63 -11.31 -2.07
CA THR A 154 9.82 -12.01 -2.58
C THR A 154 9.52 -12.74 -3.89
N ASP A 155 10.49 -12.79 -4.80
CA ASP A 155 10.45 -13.58 -6.04
C ASP A 155 11.53 -14.67 -6.05
N GLU A 156 12.65 -14.45 -5.38
CA GLU A 156 13.63 -15.43 -4.93
C GLU A 156 13.50 -15.75 -3.41
N ALA A 157 14.29 -16.70 -2.89
CA ALA A 157 14.38 -16.94 -1.45
C ALA A 157 15.38 -15.97 -0.82
N VAL A 158 15.03 -15.39 0.34
CA VAL A 158 15.78 -14.27 0.93
C VAL A 158 15.72 -14.31 2.46
N LYS A 159 16.86 -14.09 3.11
CA LYS A 159 16.95 -13.81 4.55
C LYS A 159 16.90 -12.31 4.77
N VAL A 160 15.93 -11.84 5.55
CA VAL A 160 15.66 -10.42 5.80
C VAL A 160 15.82 -10.08 7.28
N VAL A 161 16.48 -8.96 7.56
CA VAL A 161 16.58 -8.35 8.89
C VAL A 161 15.80 -7.02 8.88
N ILE A 162 14.89 -6.87 9.83
CA ILE A 162 14.10 -5.65 10.04
C ILE A 162 14.54 -5.01 11.36
N SER A 163 15.19 -3.85 11.30
CA SER A 163 15.56 -3.05 12.47
C SER A 163 14.55 -1.94 12.69
N PHE A 164 13.79 -2.02 13.79
CA PHE A 164 12.63 -1.17 14.04
C PHE A 164 13.02 0.25 14.46
N VAL A 165 12.39 1.24 13.81
CA VAL A 165 12.50 2.67 14.14
C VAL A 165 11.09 3.28 14.15
N PHE A 166 10.67 3.77 15.31
CA PHE A 166 9.36 4.34 15.63
C PHE A 166 9.44 5.85 15.87
N VAL A 167 8.36 6.58 15.56
CA VAL A 167 8.23 8.02 15.85
C VAL A 167 8.32 8.29 17.36
N ASP A 168 7.55 7.54 18.16
CA ASP A 168 7.62 7.58 19.63
C ASP A 168 8.68 6.59 20.13
N LYS A 169 9.58 7.07 21.01
CA LYS A 169 10.65 6.25 21.59
C LYS A 169 10.16 5.21 22.61
N SER A 170 8.96 5.37 23.13
CA SER A 170 8.29 4.44 24.05
C SER A 170 7.43 3.39 23.34
N ALA A 171 7.19 3.55 22.03
CA ALA A 171 6.38 2.65 21.22
C ALA A 171 6.88 1.19 21.25
N LYS A 172 5.91 0.27 21.19
CA LYS A 172 6.16 -1.17 21.12
C LYS A 172 5.24 -1.81 20.10
N PHE A 173 5.82 -2.50 19.12
CA PHE A 173 5.09 -3.32 18.16
C PHE A 173 5.05 -4.77 18.64
N PHE A 174 3.87 -5.32 18.83
CA PHE A 174 3.68 -6.69 19.33
C PHE A 174 3.41 -7.64 18.16
N MET A 175 4.23 -8.68 18.02
CA MET A 175 4.07 -9.71 16.99
C MET A 175 4.58 -11.06 17.48
N GLN A 176 3.78 -12.12 17.27
CA GLN A 176 4.11 -13.49 17.70
C GLN A 176 4.47 -13.60 19.20
N GLY A 177 3.83 -12.77 20.04
CA GLY A 177 4.09 -12.69 21.49
C GLY A 177 5.32 -11.85 21.89
N VAL A 178 6.14 -11.42 20.94
CA VAL A 178 7.33 -10.59 21.18
C VAL A 178 6.99 -9.11 21.02
N ALA A 179 7.51 -8.26 21.92
CA ALA A 179 7.36 -6.81 21.89
C ALA A 179 8.64 -6.15 21.37
N TYR A 180 8.60 -5.61 20.16
CA TYR A 180 9.72 -4.92 19.51
C TYR A 180 9.68 -3.41 19.80
N SER A 181 10.81 -2.84 20.24
CA SER A 181 10.99 -1.40 20.47
C SER A 181 12.14 -0.85 19.61
N ASN A 182 12.41 0.46 19.71
CA ASN A 182 13.45 1.13 18.93
C ASN A 182 14.83 0.45 19.00
N GLY A 183 15.42 0.17 17.84
CA GLY A 183 16.73 -0.48 17.71
C GLY A 183 16.71 -2.00 17.87
N MET A 184 15.60 -2.60 18.32
CA MET A 184 15.43 -4.05 18.23
C MET A 184 15.36 -4.47 16.76
N SER A 185 15.84 -5.68 16.46
CA SER A 185 15.75 -6.27 15.13
C SER A 185 15.04 -7.61 15.15
N LEU A 186 14.34 -7.90 14.06
CA LEU A 186 13.72 -9.19 13.75
C LEU A 186 14.43 -9.78 12.53
N GLU A 187 14.78 -11.07 12.60
CA GLU A 187 15.26 -11.85 11.45
C GLU A 187 14.13 -12.75 10.94
N VAL A 188 13.94 -12.81 9.62
CA VAL A 188 12.97 -13.68 8.96
C VAL A 188 13.60 -14.31 7.72
N ASN A 189 13.44 -15.62 7.56
CA ASN A 189 13.79 -16.33 6.34
C ASN A 189 12.52 -16.49 5.50
N LEU A 190 12.54 -16.03 4.24
CA LEU A 190 11.39 -16.02 3.34
C LEU A 190 11.63 -16.96 2.16
N GLU A 191 10.67 -17.85 1.95
CA GLU A 191 10.69 -18.77 0.80
C GLU A 191 10.32 -18.03 -0.48
N LYS A 192 10.62 -18.66 -1.62
CA LYS A 192 10.34 -18.14 -2.95
C LYS A 192 8.84 -17.82 -3.13
N LEU A 193 8.52 -16.65 -3.70
CA LEU A 193 7.14 -16.21 -3.98
C LEU A 193 6.25 -16.02 -2.73
N THR A 194 6.84 -15.82 -1.55
CA THR A 194 6.10 -15.57 -0.30
C THR A 194 6.01 -14.09 0.07
N VAL A 195 5.19 -13.80 1.08
CA VAL A 195 5.02 -12.45 1.64
C VAL A 195 5.02 -12.53 3.16
N PHE A 196 5.71 -11.57 3.79
CA PHE A 196 5.70 -11.38 5.23
C PHE A 196 5.13 -10.00 5.60
N SER A 197 4.09 -9.98 6.43
CA SER A 197 3.36 -8.76 6.79
C SER A 197 3.57 -8.39 8.26
N ILE A 198 4.26 -7.28 8.48
CA ILE A 198 4.41 -6.60 9.77
C ILE A 198 3.29 -5.58 9.87
N GLN A 199 2.14 -5.97 10.41
CA GLN A 199 0.98 -5.08 10.50
C GLN A 199 0.15 -5.32 11.76
N ASN A 200 -0.44 -4.26 12.30
CA ASN A 200 -1.39 -4.33 13.41
C ASN A 200 -2.67 -3.59 13.02
N CYS A 201 -3.51 -4.25 12.23
CA CYS A 201 -4.75 -3.70 11.69
C CYS A 201 -5.98 -3.99 12.58
N THR A 202 -5.82 -4.73 13.69
CA THR A 202 -6.93 -5.34 14.44
C THR A 202 -7.44 -4.49 15.61
N HIS A 203 -6.70 -3.45 16.03
CA HIS A 203 -7.06 -2.62 17.19
C HIS A 203 -7.60 -1.24 16.79
N ARG A 204 -8.81 -1.19 16.21
CA ARG A 204 -9.51 0.08 15.90
C ARG A 204 -9.83 0.94 17.13
N GLU A 205 -9.88 0.34 18.32
CA GLU A 205 -10.35 0.98 19.56
C GLU A 205 -9.25 1.67 20.38
N ILE A 206 -7.97 1.38 20.12
CA ILE A 206 -6.83 1.96 20.85
C ILE A 206 -5.89 2.61 19.82
N PRO A 207 -5.75 3.96 19.80
CA PRO A 207 -4.89 4.66 18.86
C PRO A 207 -3.41 4.46 19.22
N TYR A 208 -2.84 3.33 18.81
CA TYR A 208 -1.41 3.05 18.93
C TYR A 208 -0.62 3.95 17.98
N TYR A 209 0.05 4.98 18.50
CA TYR A 209 0.94 5.89 17.78
C TYR A 209 2.28 5.25 17.35
N ASN A 210 2.26 3.97 16.98
CA ASN A 210 3.40 3.12 16.66
C ASN A 210 3.96 3.32 15.23
N SER A 211 3.85 4.53 14.66
CA SER A 211 4.27 4.81 13.28
C SER A 211 5.77 4.56 13.07
N PHE A 212 6.13 3.92 11.94
CA PHE A 212 7.52 3.69 11.58
C PHE A 212 8.14 4.96 10.96
N SER A 213 9.34 5.33 11.41
CA SER A 213 10.05 6.57 11.08
C SER A 213 11.40 6.32 10.39
N GLY A 214 11.48 5.26 9.57
CA GLY A 214 12.70 4.85 8.86
C GLY A 214 13.19 3.45 9.24
N THR A 215 12.28 2.57 9.70
CA THR A 215 12.54 1.14 9.97
C THR A 215 13.35 0.53 8.83
N LEU A 216 14.55 0.08 9.13
CA LEU A 216 15.50 -0.40 8.13
C LEU A 216 15.21 -1.88 7.83
N VAL A 217 14.99 -2.20 6.56
CA VAL A 217 14.77 -3.56 6.06
C VAL A 217 15.91 -3.91 5.11
N VAL A 218 16.71 -4.93 5.45
CA VAL A 218 17.88 -5.38 4.68
C VAL A 218 17.79 -6.87 4.42
N GLY A 219 18.13 -7.30 3.21
CA GLY A 219 18.15 -8.72 2.84
C GLY A 219 19.45 -9.14 2.16
N ASP A 220 19.73 -10.43 2.17
CA ASP A 220 20.87 -11.01 1.44
C ASP A 220 20.66 -11.04 -0.07
N ASN A 221 19.40 -11.11 -0.52
CA ASN A 221 18.90 -11.17 -1.89
C ASN A 221 17.95 -10.00 -2.22
N LYS A 222 17.38 -9.95 -3.44
CA LYS A 222 16.41 -8.90 -3.83
C LYS A 222 15.01 -9.19 -3.27
N PHE A 223 14.28 -8.13 -2.94
CA PHE A 223 12.88 -8.19 -2.46
C PHE A 223 12.19 -6.83 -2.61
N GLY A 224 10.87 -6.81 -2.62
CA GLY A 224 10.06 -5.58 -2.60
C GLY A 224 9.59 -5.22 -1.18
N VAL A 225 9.50 -3.92 -0.88
CA VAL A 225 8.93 -3.41 0.39
C VAL A 225 7.80 -2.43 0.14
N VAL A 226 6.61 -2.86 0.54
CA VAL A 226 5.36 -2.11 0.63
C VAL A 226 5.27 -1.52 2.05
N SER A 227 5.13 -0.20 2.23
CA SER A 227 4.80 0.37 3.56
C SER A 227 3.66 1.38 3.51
N GLY A 228 2.83 1.39 4.55
CA GLY A 228 1.65 2.27 4.68
C GLY A 228 0.97 2.09 6.05
N SER A 229 -0.31 2.44 6.15
CA SER A 229 -1.14 2.19 7.35
C SER A 229 -2.44 1.48 6.96
N CYS A 230 -2.88 0.49 7.75
CA CYS A 230 -4.08 -0.31 7.47
C CYS A 230 -5.38 0.50 7.51
N ASP A 231 -5.41 1.46 8.43
CA ASP A 231 -6.54 2.34 8.70
C ASP A 231 -5.95 3.68 9.16
N SER A 232 -6.26 4.73 8.40
CA SER A 232 -5.85 6.10 8.66
C SER A 232 -7.06 7.01 8.55
N ASP A 233 -7.48 7.54 9.70
CA ASP A 233 -8.06 8.88 9.74
C ASP A 233 -6.97 9.82 9.17
N THR A 234 -7.06 10.14 7.88
CA THR A 234 -6.67 11.49 7.46
C THR A 234 -7.53 12.43 8.30
N GLU A 235 -6.93 13.10 9.29
CA GLU A 235 -7.55 14.28 9.89
C GLU A 235 -8.05 15.14 8.73
N ASP A 236 -9.36 15.44 8.72
CA ASP A 236 -9.99 16.15 7.62
C ASP A 236 -9.32 17.52 7.52
N LEU A 237 -8.35 17.61 6.59
CA LEU A 237 -7.61 18.81 6.26
C LEU A 237 -8.53 19.72 5.44
N GLN A 238 -9.60 20.13 6.10
CA GLN A 238 -10.27 21.38 5.88
C GLN A 238 -9.18 22.44 5.91
N CYS A 239 -8.74 22.82 4.72
CA CYS A 239 -8.02 24.04 4.47
C CYS A 239 -8.91 25.17 4.97
N LYS A 240 -8.82 25.49 6.27
CA LYS A 240 -9.50 26.63 6.88
C LYS A 240 -9.10 27.83 6.05
N ASP A 241 -10.05 28.38 5.30
CA ASP A 241 -9.79 29.40 4.31
C ASP A 241 -8.87 30.46 4.90
N ALA A 242 -7.68 30.62 4.31
CA ALA A 242 -6.66 31.50 4.85
C ALA A 242 -7.31 32.89 4.99
N PRO A 243 -7.40 33.45 6.23
CA PRO A 243 -8.38 34.48 6.52
C PRO A 243 -8.16 35.67 5.59
N THR A 244 -9.20 35.98 4.81
CA THR A 244 -9.14 36.78 3.55
C THR A 244 -8.80 38.27 3.75
N ASN A 245 -8.30 38.63 4.94
CA ASN A 245 -7.98 39.96 5.42
C ASN A 245 -6.48 40.28 5.27
N GLN A 246 -5.90 39.93 4.12
CA GLN A 246 -4.71 40.62 3.62
C GLN A 246 -5.05 41.34 2.32
N SER A 247 -5.55 42.58 2.47
CA SER A 247 -5.52 43.56 1.41
C SER A 247 -4.05 43.83 1.05
N VAL A 248 -3.58 43.21 -0.03
CA VAL A 248 -2.24 43.46 -0.58
C VAL A 248 -2.21 44.91 -1.07
N ALA A 249 -1.75 45.80 -0.20
CA ALA A 249 -1.54 47.20 -0.53
C ALA A 249 -0.36 47.30 -1.51
N THR A 250 -0.67 47.28 -2.80
CA THR A 250 0.27 47.57 -3.89
C THR A 250 0.77 49.00 -3.75
N LYS A 251 1.87 49.18 -3.00
CA LYS A 251 2.69 50.38 -3.12
C LYS A 251 3.42 50.32 -4.45
N ASP A 252 2.86 50.96 -5.46
CA ASP A 252 3.55 51.22 -6.72
C ASP A 252 4.82 52.04 -6.42
N ALA A 253 5.97 51.37 -6.50
CA ALA A 253 7.27 52.03 -6.41
C ALA A 253 7.53 52.76 -7.73
N ALA A 254 7.14 54.03 -7.80
CA ALA A 254 7.47 54.89 -8.92
C ALA A 254 9.00 54.95 -9.09
N VAL A 255 9.49 54.51 -10.26
CA VAL A 255 10.90 54.60 -10.64
C VAL A 255 11.16 55.98 -11.22
N GLY A 256 12.18 56.64 -10.69
CA GLY A 256 12.73 57.93 -11.14
C GLY A 256 14.18 58.06 -10.69
#